data_AF-A0A2D5EU64-F1
#
_entry.id   AF-A0A2D5EU64-F1
#
_cell.length_a   1.000
_cell.length_b   1.000
_cell.length_c   1.000
_cell.angle_alpha   90.00
_cell.angle_beta   90.00
_cell.angle_gamma   90.00
#
_symmetry.space_group_name_H-M   'P 1'
#
loop_
_entity.id
_entity.type
_entity.pdbx_description
1 polymer ?
#
loop_
_entity_poly.entity_id
_entity_poly.type
_entity_poly.pdbx_seq_one_letter_code
_entity_poly.pdbx_strand_id
1 'polypeptide(L)'
;MPGGAGRGMIRPRAGGCLPGDSRARPPVHPSITSRAASVSRSISNIVVGRSRDCDLVLKDPTVSGRHARLAWEGDKILLEDLGSANGTFVGGKRITREHIRPGDEVRFGRAPLRWSESALRPFLRKGGKDTILGESIPGRRFICGSCGTRGVMPPGFKGGVLRCGACGQRLIVSQPGPRWPRFVMTSLALAAAAALLIWVVRGVETNPIREAAERLGLPDPGSTAASSPQEASIRIHTLDRVVAAIDTSVPATRNAAVQIAAQDEGPFRVEQVARVWSHVRSEWRYVNDPRGDEYFATASESIENGYVGDCDDFAIVLVAMLQAIGGDARLVMMDGPQGGHAYAEVCLPEDSDTVRDRLSRHYRRNPDRNLGRQRVSAIHFRPGHECPVWLNLDWNAGVPGGAYEPEQWAVAIYPDGRTETLAPAGSAPMEQASRGEAASAMVAAPPE
;
A
#
# COMPACT_ATOMS: atom_id res chain seq x y z
N MET A 1 55.71 -18.63 -56.71
CA MET A 1 55.29 -20.04 -56.90
C MET A 1 53.82 -20.15 -56.50
N PRO A 2 52.98 -20.82 -57.31
CA PRO A 2 51.54 -20.55 -57.51
C PRO A 2 50.66 -21.37 -56.53
N GLY A 3 49.32 -21.34 -56.51
CA GLY A 3 48.26 -20.83 -57.41
C GLY A 3 46.89 -21.09 -56.74
N GLY A 4 45.85 -20.32 -57.06
CA GLY A 4 44.79 -20.70 -58.01
C GLY A 4 43.46 -20.80 -57.24
N ALA A 5 42.26 -20.41 -57.69
CA ALA A 5 41.67 -19.93 -58.94
C ALA A 5 40.46 -19.05 -58.52
N GLY A 6 39.82 -18.15 -59.28
CA GLY A 6 39.80 -17.86 -60.70
C GLY A 6 38.35 -17.57 -61.13
N ARG A 7 38.03 -16.28 -61.38
CA ARG A 7 37.09 -15.68 -62.38
C ARG A 7 35.61 -16.16 -62.38
N GLY A 8 34.59 -15.30 -62.27
CA GLY A 8 34.23 -14.15 -63.14
C GLY A 8 33.61 -14.67 -64.45
N MET A 9 32.45 -14.27 -65.01
CA MET A 9 31.80 -12.95 -65.14
C MET A 9 30.64 -13.19 -66.20
N ILE A 10 29.42 -12.63 -66.16
CA ILE A 10 28.84 -11.59 -67.09
C ILE A 10 27.29 -11.84 -67.29
N ARG A 11 26.57 -10.71 -67.40
CA ARG A 11 25.14 -10.29 -67.66
C ARG A 11 24.45 -10.90 -68.94
N PRO A 12 23.26 -10.47 -69.51
CA PRO A 12 22.28 -9.37 -69.23
C PRO A 12 20.72 -9.61 -69.52
N ARG A 13 19.91 -8.57 -69.20
CA ARG A 13 18.59 -8.03 -69.69
C ARG A 13 17.59 -8.81 -70.63
N ALA A 14 16.29 -8.56 -70.33
CA ALA A 14 15.14 -8.11 -71.19
C ALA A 14 13.96 -9.06 -71.57
N GLY A 15 12.73 -8.49 -71.51
CA GLY A 15 11.46 -8.93 -72.16
C GLY A 15 10.52 -9.75 -71.25
N GLY A 16 9.20 -9.55 -71.13
CA GLY A 16 8.18 -8.75 -71.82
C GLY A 16 6.82 -9.49 -71.78
N CYS A 17 5.80 -8.86 -71.16
CA CYS A 17 4.31 -8.98 -71.24
C CYS A 17 3.51 -10.29 -71.54
N LEU A 18 2.68 -10.68 -70.54
CA LEU A 18 1.19 -10.97 -70.49
C LEU A 18 0.53 -12.06 -71.40
N PRO A 19 -0.74 -12.55 -71.14
CA PRO A 19 -1.69 -12.37 -70.01
C PRO A 19 -2.32 -13.70 -69.46
N GLY A 20 -3.17 -13.61 -68.41
CA GLY A 20 -4.18 -14.66 -68.13
C GLY A 20 -4.65 -14.79 -66.68
N ASP A 21 -5.84 -14.28 -66.41
CA ASP A 21 -6.63 -14.24 -65.17
C ASP A 21 -6.68 -15.50 -64.28
N SER A 22 -6.57 -15.32 -62.95
CA SER A 22 -7.69 -15.39 -61.98
C SER A 22 -7.29 -15.92 -60.59
N ARG A 23 -7.85 -15.23 -59.58
CA ARG A 23 -8.20 -15.66 -58.19
C ARG A 23 -7.46 -14.97 -57.02
N ALA A 24 -8.32 -14.27 -56.26
CA ALA A 24 -8.30 -14.06 -54.81
C ALA A 24 -7.33 -13.03 -54.22
N ARG A 25 -7.83 -11.80 -54.05
CA ARG A 25 -7.36 -10.81 -53.07
C ARG A 25 -7.77 -11.27 -51.65
N PRO A 26 -6.93 -11.08 -50.62
CA PRO A 26 -7.34 -11.28 -49.23
C PRO A 26 -8.37 -10.22 -48.79
N PRO A 27 -9.25 -10.53 -47.83
CA PRO A 27 -10.36 -9.66 -47.45
C PRO A 27 -9.86 -8.43 -46.68
N VAL A 28 -10.30 -7.27 -47.16
CA VAL A 28 -10.28 -6.01 -46.42
C VAL A 28 -11.31 -6.16 -45.29
N HIS A 29 -10.86 -6.22 -44.04
CA HIS A 29 -11.77 -6.15 -42.92
C HIS A 29 -12.44 -4.77 -42.89
N PRO A 30 -13.78 -4.72 -42.81
CA PRO A 30 -14.51 -3.47 -42.79
C PRO A 30 -14.19 -2.69 -41.52
N SER A 31 -13.98 -1.39 -41.69
CA SER A 31 -14.06 -0.39 -40.64
C SER A 31 -15.44 -0.45 -40.00
N ILE A 32 -15.57 -1.26 -38.95
CA ILE A 32 -16.71 -1.21 -38.06
C ILE A 32 -16.52 0.05 -37.22
N THR A 33 -17.11 1.14 -37.70
CA THR A 33 -17.58 2.22 -36.84
C THR A 33 -18.58 1.62 -35.86
N SER A 34 -18.12 1.04 -34.76
CA SER A 34 -18.99 0.88 -33.60
C SER A 34 -19.19 2.29 -33.06
N ARG A 35 -20.28 2.92 -33.50
CA ARG A 35 -21.04 3.80 -32.61
C ARG A 35 -21.20 3.02 -31.31
N ALA A 36 -20.31 3.24 -30.35
CA ALA A 36 -20.72 3.19 -28.97
C ALA A 36 -21.86 4.22 -28.93
N ALA A 37 -23.09 3.73 -29.03
CA ALA A 37 -24.22 4.46 -28.54
C ALA A 37 -23.92 4.66 -27.06
N SER A 38 -23.18 5.74 -26.76
CA SER A 38 -23.17 6.35 -25.46
C SER A 38 -24.62 6.74 -25.23
N VAL A 39 -25.40 5.82 -24.69
CA VAL A 39 -26.55 6.19 -23.91
C VAL A 39 -25.93 7.08 -22.84
N SER A 40 -26.02 8.38 -23.07
CA SER A 40 -25.87 9.41 -22.06
C SER A 40 -26.95 9.11 -21.03
N ARG A 41 -26.72 8.09 -20.18
CA ARG A 41 -27.46 7.93 -18.95
C ARG A 41 -27.24 9.23 -18.23
N SER A 42 -28.32 9.95 -17.97
CA SER A 42 -28.22 11.27 -17.38
C SER A 42 -27.49 11.11 -16.05
N ILE A 43 -26.25 11.64 -15.97
CA ILE A 43 -25.37 11.58 -14.78
C ILE A 43 -26.04 12.24 -13.54
N SER A 44 -27.24 12.80 -13.69
CA SER A 44 -28.09 13.34 -12.63
C SER A 44 -28.86 12.28 -11.83
N ASN A 45 -28.82 11.01 -12.25
CA ASN A 45 -29.55 9.93 -11.61
C ASN A 45 -28.71 8.65 -11.65
N ILE A 46 -28.56 7.99 -10.50
CA ILE A 46 -27.84 6.71 -10.39
C ILE A 46 -28.73 5.69 -9.67
N VAL A 47 -28.72 4.46 -10.17
CA VAL A 47 -29.40 3.32 -9.57
C VAL A 47 -28.39 2.49 -8.79
N VAL A 48 -28.72 2.22 -7.53
CA VAL A 48 -27.94 1.37 -6.63
C VAL A 48 -28.62 0.01 -6.51
N GLY A 49 -27.87 -1.08 -6.62
CA GLY A 49 -28.42 -2.42 -6.49
C GLY A 49 -27.38 -3.53 -6.58
N ARG A 50 -27.83 -4.77 -6.47
CA ARG A 50 -26.98 -5.98 -6.59
C ARG A 50 -26.81 -6.45 -8.03
N SER A 51 -27.74 -6.07 -8.90
CA SER A 51 -27.72 -6.48 -10.29
C SER A 51 -26.68 -5.70 -11.10
N ARG A 52 -26.11 -6.35 -12.11
CA ARG A 52 -25.01 -5.81 -12.94
C ARG A 52 -25.45 -4.64 -13.84
N ASP A 53 -26.75 -4.41 -13.99
CA ASP A 53 -27.34 -3.31 -14.77
C ASP A 53 -27.43 -1.99 -13.99
N CYS A 54 -27.17 -2.01 -12.67
CA CYS A 54 -27.13 -0.84 -11.80
C CYS A 54 -25.85 -0.01 -12.01
N ASP A 55 -25.95 1.29 -11.75
CA ASP A 55 -24.81 2.21 -11.89
C ASP A 55 -23.83 2.07 -10.70
N LEU A 56 -24.35 1.78 -9.49
CA LEU A 56 -23.56 1.36 -8.33
C LEU A 56 -23.94 -0.07 -7.93
N VAL A 57 -23.01 -1.01 -8.12
CA VAL A 57 -23.23 -2.44 -7.85
C VAL A 57 -22.69 -2.83 -6.47
N LEU A 58 -23.58 -3.25 -5.57
CA LEU A 58 -23.23 -3.74 -4.23
C LEU A 58 -23.37 -5.26 -4.16
N LYS A 59 -22.28 -5.98 -3.87
CA LYS A 59 -22.21 -7.45 -3.84
C LYS A 59 -22.78 -8.08 -2.55
N ASP A 60 -23.70 -7.41 -1.86
CA ASP A 60 -24.30 -7.92 -0.62
C ASP A 60 -25.63 -8.64 -0.92
N PRO A 61 -25.85 -9.87 -0.40
CA PRO A 61 -27.07 -10.64 -0.67
C PRO A 61 -28.36 -9.99 -0.16
N THR A 62 -28.27 -9.05 0.78
CA THR A 62 -29.42 -8.29 1.30
C THR A 62 -29.79 -7.09 0.44
N VAL A 63 -28.98 -6.77 -0.58
CA VAL A 63 -29.28 -5.72 -1.56
C VAL A 63 -30.13 -6.29 -2.69
N SER A 64 -31.18 -5.56 -3.06
CA SER A 64 -32.11 -5.96 -4.12
C SER A 64 -31.48 -5.74 -5.49
N GLY A 65 -31.96 -6.44 -6.53
CA GLY A 65 -31.46 -6.29 -7.90
C GLY A 65 -31.34 -4.83 -8.32
N ARG A 66 -32.44 -4.07 -8.20
CA ARG A 66 -32.45 -2.60 -8.17
C ARG A 66 -33.02 -2.20 -6.81
N HIS A 67 -32.21 -1.59 -5.95
CA HIS A 67 -32.55 -1.39 -4.54
C HIS A 67 -32.99 0.04 -4.27
N ALA A 68 -32.22 1.01 -4.74
CA ALA A 68 -32.51 2.42 -4.51
C ALA A 68 -32.02 3.28 -5.67
N ARG A 69 -32.41 4.55 -5.65
CA ARG A 69 -32.09 5.57 -6.63
C ARG A 69 -31.60 6.81 -5.93
N LEU A 70 -30.50 7.39 -6.43
CA LEU A 70 -30.00 8.69 -5.99
C LEU A 70 -30.14 9.67 -7.15
N ALA A 71 -30.75 10.82 -6.90
CA ALA A 71 -30.89 11.88 -7.88
C ALA A 71 -30.62 13.25 -7.27
N TRP A 72 -29.98 14.14 -8.01
CA TRP A 72 -29.81 15.51 -7.55
C TRP A 72 -31.12 16.29 -7.66
N GLU A 73 -31.56 16.88 -6.54
CA GLU A 73 -32.64 17.86 -6.46
C GLU A 73 -32.07 19.14 -5.82
N GLY A 74 -31.68 20.11 -6.65
CA GLY A 74 -31.03 21.34 -6.20
C GLY A 74 -29.64 21.07 -5.62
N ASP A 75 -29.43 21.41 -4.35
CA ASP A 75 -28.20 21.23 -3.58
C ASP A 75 -28.19 19.94 -2.74
N LYS A 76 -29.24 19.11 -2.83
CA LYS A 76 -29.37 17.86 -2.08
C LYS A 76 -29.52 16.65 -3.00
N ILE A 77 -29.21 15.49 -2.46
CA ILE A 77 -29.47 14.21 -3.13
C ILE A 77 -30.79 13.68 -2.61
N LEU A 78 -31.74 13.50 -3.50
CA LEU A 78 -32.90 12.67 -3.22
C LEU A 78 -32.48 11.19 -3.25
N LEU A 79 -32.63 10.51 -2.12
CA LEU A 79 -32.54 9.07 -2.02
C LEU A 79 -33.95 8.47 -2.01
N GLU A 80 -34.20 7.51 -2.90
CA GLU A 80 -35.50 6.84 -3.05
C GLU A 80 -35.29 5.31 -3.06
N ASP A 81 -35.96 4.60 -2.15
CA ASP A 81 -36.01 3.15 -2.14
C ASP A 81 -36.95 2.65 -3.25
N LEU A 82 -36.52 1.68 -4.05
CA LEU A 82 -37.26 1.17 -5.22
C LEU A 82 -38.10 -0.07 -4.88
N GLY A 83 -38.58 -0.18 -3.64
CA GLY A 83 -39.33 -1.34 -3.16
C GLY A 83 -38.40 -2.49 -2.78
N SER A 84 -37.31 -2.19 -2.08
CA SER A 84 -36.33 -3.18 -1.71
C SER A 84 -36.83 -4.13 -0.61
N ALA A 85 -36.36 -5.39 -0.63
CA ALA A 85 -36.82 -6.41 0.32
C ALA A 85 -36.39 -6.09 1.76
N ASN A 86 -35.15 -5.61 1.93
CA ASN A 86 -34.55 -5.35 3.24
C ASN A 86 -34.56 -3.87 3.64
N GLY A 87 -35.05 -2.97 2.77
CA GLY A 87 -35.17 -1.55 3.03
C GLY A 87 -33.88 -0.75 2.85
N THR A 88 -34.06 0.55 2.61
CA THR A 88 -33.02 1.58 2.66
C THR A 88 -33.11 2.35 3.98
N PHE A 89 -31.97 2.75 4.54
CA PHE A 89 -31.87 3.43 5.83
C PHE A 89 -30.97 4.66 5.76
N VAL A 90 -31.34 5.72 6.49
CA VAL A 90 -30.54 6.94 6.69
C VAL A 90 -30.45 7.19 8.19
N GLY A 91 -29.24 7.29 8.75
CA GLY A 91 -29.02 7.47 10.20
C GLY A 91 -29.74 6.42 11.06
N GLY A 92 -29.83 5.18 10.56
CA GLY A 92 -30.53 4.06 11.21
C GLY A 92 -32.05 4.00 11.00
N LYS A 93 -32.69 5.05 10.48
CA LYS A 93 -34.13 5.08 10.20
C LYS A 93 -34.42 4.51 8.81
N ARG A 94 -35.40 3.61 8.69
CA ARG A 94 -35.85 3.11 7.38
C ARG A 94 -36.60 4.20 6.62
N ILE A 95 -36.31 4.35 5.33
CA ILE A 95 -36.87 5.40 4.48
C ILE A 95 -37.52 4.79 3.24
N THR A 96 -38.43 5.55 2.63
CA THR A 96 -38.93 5.32 1.27
C THR A 96 -38.41 6.40 0.32
N ARG A 97 -38.39 7.66 0.77
CA ARG A 97 -37.80 8.79 0.06
C ARG A 97 -37.30 9.81 1.07
N GLU A 98 -36.04 10.24 0.97
CA GLU A 98 -35.44 11.22 1.88
C GLU A 98 -34.40 12.08 1.16
N HIS A 99 -34.32 13.37 1.50
CA HIS A 99 -33.24 14.23 1.06
C HIS A 99 -32.04 14.05 1.96
N ILE A 100 -30.95 13.59 1.38
CA ILE A 100 -29.68 13.37 2.03
C ILE A 100 -28.60 14.26 1.44
N ARG A 101 -27.48 14.34 2.14
CA ARG A 101 -26.25 14.95 1.69
C ARG A 101 -25.16 13.89 1.55
N PRO A 102 -24.16 14.12 0.67
CA PRO A 102 -22.96 13.31 0.68
C PRO A 102 -22.32 13.30 2.07
N GLY A 103 -22.02 12.11 2.59
CA GLY A 103 -21.53 11.91 3.95
C GLY A 103 -22.62 11.65 5.00
N ASP A 104 -23.90 11.55 4.61
CA ASP A 104 -24.91 11.00 5.51
C ASP A 104 -24.75 9.48 5.63
N GLU A 105 -25.02 8.92 6.81
CA GLU A 105 -24.97 7.47 7.04
C GLU A 105 -26.12 6.79 6.30
N VAL A 106 -25.85 6.23 5.12
CA VAL A 106 -26.84 5.53 4.29
C VAL A 106 -26.53 4.04 4.24
N ARG A 107 -27.56 3.20 4.32
CA ARG A 107 -27.45 1.74 4.23
C ARG A 107 -28.54 1.14 3.35
N PHE A 108 -28.18 0.17 2.53
CA PHE A 108 -29.06 -0.60 1.64
C PHE A 108 -29.07 -2.07 2.09
N GLY A 109 -30.18 -2.55 2.64
CA GLY A 109 -30.14 -3.84 3.36
C GLY A 109 -29.10 -3.78 4.47
N ARG A 110 -28.08 -4.62 4.50
CA ARG A 110 -26.94 -4.54 5.44
C ARG A 110 -25.73 -3.77 4.89
N ALA A 111 -25.72 -3.42 3.61
CA ALA A 111 -24.57 -2.80 2.96
C ALA A 111 -24.55 -1.28 3.17
N PRO A 112 -23.49 -0.71 3.79
CA PRO A 112 -23.36 0.74 3.89
C PRO A 112 -23.02 1.36 2.52
N LEU A 113 -23.55 2.55 2.24
CA LEU A 113 -23.13 3.36 1.10
C LEU A 113 -21.77 3.97 1.41
N ARG A 114 -20.76 3.59 0.62
CA ARG A 114 -19.45 4.24 0.66
C ARG A 114 -19.47 5.44 -0.28
N TRP A 115 -19.47 6.64 0.25
CA TRP A 115 -19.47 7.86 -0.56
C TRP A 115 -18.20 8.02 -1.43
N SER A 116 -17.14 7.27 -1.15
CA SER A 116 -15.89 7.23 -1.90
C SER A 116 -15.92 6.34 -3.15
N GLU A 117 -17.00 5.57 -3.39
CA GLU A 117 -17.12 4.66 -4.54
C GLU A 117 -16.87 5.38 -5.86
N SER A 118 -16.03 4.78 -6.72
CA SER A 118 -15.63 5.39 -8.00
C SER A 118 -16.85 5.66 -8.90
N ALA A 119 -17.87 4.80 -8.84
CA ALA A 119 -19.14 4.95 -9.55
C ALA A 119 -19.94 6.20 -9.13
N LEU A 120 -19.76 6.71 -7.91
CA LEU A 120 -20.42 7.93 -7.43
C LEU A 120 -19.69 9.20 -7.87
N ARG A 121 -18.40 9.11 -8.22
CA ARG A 121 -17.56 10.29 -8.53
C ARG A 121 -18.17 11.18 -9.63
N PRO A 122 -18.65 10.66 -10.79
CA PRO A 122 -19.25 11.49 -11.83
C PRO A 122 -20.56 12.13 -11.39
N PHE A 123 -21.40 11.39 -10.66
CA PHE A 123 -22.67 11.86 -10.12
C PHE A 123 -22.45 13.01 -9.12
N LEU A 124 -21.50 12.85 -8.19
CA LEU A 124 -21.18 13.85 -7.17
C LEU A 124 -20.56 15.12 -7.77
N ARG A 125 -19.71 14.99 -8.80
CA ARG A 125 -19.12 16.15 -9.54
C ARG A 125 -20.16 17.01 -10.26
N LYS A 126 -21.30 16.43 -10.63
CA LYS A 126 -22.40 17.16 -11.30
C LYS A 126 -23.30 17.90 -10.31
N GLY A 127 -23.24 17.56 -9.03
CA GLY A 127 -24.07 18.10 -7.95
C GLY A 127 -23.79 19.54 -7.56
N GLY A 128 -24.55 20.03 -6.57
CA GLY A 128 -24.56 21.43 -6.13
C GLY A 128 -23.17 22.04 -5.96
N LYS A 129 -22.97 23.22 -6.54
CA LYS A 129 -21.70 23.98 -6.55
C LYS A 129 -21.09 24.18 -5.15
N ASP A 130 -21.91 24.08 -4.09
CA ASP A 130 -21.56 24.33 -2.69
C ASP A 130 -21.25 23.07 -1.84
N THR A 131 -20.96 21.91 -2.45
CA THR A 131 -20.76 20.68 -1.66
C THR A 131 -19.44 19.96 -1.93
N ILE A 132 -18.80 19.60 -0.83
CA ILE A 132 -17.62 18.76 -0.72
C ILE A 132 -17.96 17.60 0.21
N LEU A 133 -17.61 16.40 -0.23
CA LEU A 133 -17.44 15.23 0.61
C LEU A 133 -16.47 15.52 1.75
N GLY A 134 -17.00 15.60 2.95
CA GLY A 134 -16.27 15.53 4.20
C GLY A 134 -17.06 14.67 5.17
N GLU A 135 -17.11 13.36 4.92
CA GLU A 135 -17.35 12.44 6.03
C GLU A 135 -16.00 12.11 6.64
N SER A 136 -15.99 11.93 7.96
CA SER A 136 -14.84 11.58 8.78
C SER A 136 -14.17 10.28 8.30
N ILE A 137 -13.35 10.35 7.25
CA ILE A 137 -12.11 9.57 7.19
C ILE A 137 -11.32 10.01 8.43
N PRO A 138 -10.75 9.12 9.26
CA PRO A 138 -10.04 9.57 10.46
C PRO A 138 -9.01 10.64 10.08
N GLY A 139 -9.22 11.88 10.55
CA GLY A 139 -8.23 12.97 10.41
C GLY A 139 -8.54 14.15 9.47
N ARG A 140 -9.72 14.79 9.56
CA ARG A 140 -9.92 16.20 9.14
C ARG A 140 -9.68 16.51 7.65
N ARG A 141 -10.08 15.72 6.63
CA ARG A 141 -9.84 16.05 5.20
C ARG A 141 -11.11 16.41 4.42
N PHE A 142 -11.01 17.19 3.34
CA PHE A 142 -12.10 17.62 2.44
C PHE A 142 -11.63 17.70 0.96
N ILE A 143 -12.53 17.56 -0.03
CA ILE A 143 -12.25 17.69 -1.48
C ILE A 143 -13.22 18.65 -2.21
N CYS A 144 -12.72 19.73 -2.84
CA CYS A 144 -13.54 20.72 -3.54
C CYS A 144 -14.37 20.15 -4.68
N GLY A 145 -15.70 20.24 -4.58
CA GLY A 145 -16.62 19.84 -5.64
C GLY A 145 -16.56 20.77 -6.86
N SER A 146 -16.15 22.03 -6.66
CA SER A 146 -15.99 23.01 -7.74
C SER A 146 -14.66 22.87 -8.49
N CYS A 147 -13.53 22.79 -7.78
CA CYS A 147 -12.19 22.79 -8.40
C CYS A 147 -11.34 21.52 -8.14
N GLY A 148 -11.85 20.55 -7.39
CA GLY A 148 -11.13 19.31 -7.05
C GLY A 148 -10.08 19.41 -5.95
N THR A 149 -9.80 20.60 -5.41
CA THR A 149 -8.76 20.81 -4.40
C THR A 149 -9.00 20.04 -3.12
N ARG A 150 -8.02 19.23 -2.71
CA ARG A 150 -8.00 18.55 -1.41
C ARG A 150 -7.48 19.49 -0.34
N GLY A 151 -8.04 19.42 0.86
CA GLY A 151 -7.61 20.24 1.99
C GLY A 151 -7.86 19.55 3.32
N VAL A 152 -7.33 20.14 4.39
CA VAL A 152 -7.52 19.69 5.76
C VAL A 152 -8.44 20.69 6.47
N MET A 153 -9.47 20.20 7.16
CA MET A 153 -10.35 21.00 8.01
C MET A 153 -9.54 21.58 9.18
N PRO A 154 -9.83 22.83 9.61
CA PRO A 154 -9.15 23.42 10.75
C PRO A 154 -9.23 22.56 12.02
N PRO A 155 -8.22 22.59 12.90
CA PRO A 155 -8.31 21.96 14.21
C PRO A 155 -9.59 22.34 14.95
N GLY A 156 -10.31 21.34 15.47
CA GLY A 156 -11.58 21.56 16.19
C GLY A 156 -12.80 21.85 15.32
N PHE A 157 -12.67 21.89 13.99
CA PHE A 157 -13.82 22.05 13.09
C PHE A 157 -14.67 20.77 13.09
N LYS A 158 -15.87 20.85 13.67
CA LYS A 158 -16.80 19.72 13.81
C LYS A 158 -17.82 19.61 12.68
N GLY A 159 -17.77 20.54 11.71
CA GLY A 159 -18.75 20.71 10.63
C GLY A 159 -19.25 22.16 10.57
N GLY A 160 -19.83 22.56 9.44
CA GLY A 160 -20.22 23.95 9.14
C GLY A 160 -19.82 24.37 7.72
N VAL A 161 -19.63 25.68 7.50
CA VAL A 161 -19.20 26.22 6.19
C VAL A 161 -17.70 26.48 6.20
N LEU A 162 -16.98 25.88 5.25
CA LEU A 162 -15.58 26.14 4.92
C LEU A 162 -15.50 26.92 3.60
N ARG A 163 -14.37 27.58 3.32
CA ARG A 163 -14.08 28.11 1.99
C ARG A 163 -12.88 27.38 1.40
N CYS A 164 -12.97 27.01 0.12
CA CYS A 164 -11.84 26.41 -0.57
C CYS A 164 -10.71 27.43 -0.69
N GLY A 165 -9.51 27.09 -0.21
CA GLY A 165 -8.33 27.95 -0.34
C GLY A 165 -7.88 28.20 -1.79
N ALA A 166 -8.27 27.33 -2.74
CA ALA A 166 -7.88 27.45 -4.14
C ALA A 166 -8.88 28.25 -5.00
N CYS A 167 -10.19 28.00 -4.86
CA CYS A 167 -11.21 28.64 -5.72
C CYS A 167 -12.20 29.53 -4.96
N GLY A 168 -12.09 29.64 -3.63
CA GLY A 168 -12.99 30.46 -2.81
C GLY A 168 -14.41 29.91 -2.60
N GLN A 169 -14.74 28.76 -3.23
CA GLN A 169 -16.04 28.12 -3.14
C GLN A 169 -16.44 27.85 -1.69
N ARG A 170 -17.73 28.03 -1.35
CA ARG A 170 -18.29 27.64 -0.05
C ARG A 170 -18.49 26.13 0.01
N LEU A 171 -18.04 25.52 1.10
CA LEU A 171 -17.96 24.08 1.30
C LEU A 171 -18.80 23.75 2.53
N ILE A 172 -19.94 23.10 2.36
CA ILE A 172 -20.79 22.70 3.49
C ILE A 172 -20.35 21.31 3.94
N VAL A 173 -19.90 21.19 5.19
CA VAL A 173 -19.42 19.94 5.81
C VAL A 173 -20.40 19.54 6.92
N SER A 174 -20.98 18.35 6.83
CA SER A 174 -21.91 17.81 7.84
C SER A 174 -21.19 17.52 9.16
N GLN A 175 -21.88 17.70 10.29
CA GLN A 175 -21.39 17.23 11.58
C GLN A 175 -21.54 15.71 11.67
N PRO A 176 -20.59 14.97 12.27
CA PRO A 176 -20.81 13.56 12.58
C PRO A 176 -22.02 13.44 13.51
N GLY A 177 -22.96 12.55 13.17
CA GLY A 177 -24.14 12.31 13.99
C GLY A 177 -23.79 11.88 15.42
N PRO A 178 -24.70 12.06 16.39
CA PRO A 178 -24.45 11.68 17.78
C PRO A 178 -24.12 10.18 17.87
N ARG A 179 -22.90 9.88 18.33
CA ARG A 179 -22.51 8.53 18.74
C ARG A 179 -23.38 8.13 19.94
N TRP A 180 -24.09 7.01 19.82
CA TRP A 180 -24.92 6.48 20.91
C TRP A 180 -24.08 6.31 22.19
N PRO A 181 -24.57 6.74 23.37
CA PRO A 181 -23.96 6.36 24.64
C PRO A 181 -24.17 4.85 24.86
N ARG A 182 -23.12 4.16 25.30
CA ARG A 182 -23.17 2.73 25.68
C ARG A 182 -24.03 2.56 26.93
N PHE A 183 -25.36 2.51 26.77
CA PHE A 183 -26.30 2.15 27.83
C PHE A 183 -27.42 1.26 27.28
N VAL A 184 -27.12 -0.03 27.08
CA VAL A 184 -28.04 -1.14 27.33
C VAL A 184 -27.16 -2.34 27.71
N MET A 185 -27.06 -2.65 29.00
CA MET A 185 -26.75 -3.97 29.61
C MET A 185 -26.58 -3.80 31.14
N THR A 186 -27.57 -3.16 31.77
CA THR A 186 -27.75 -3.21 33.23
C THR A 186 -28.46 -4.51 33.57
N SER A 187 -27.73 -5.53 34.07
CA SER A 187 -28.25 -6.61 34.93
C SER A 187 -27.19 -7.60 35.49
N LEU A 188 -25.88 -7.46 35.21
CA LEU A 188 -24.86 -8.44 35.66
C LEU A 188 -23.75 -7.88 36.58
N ALA A 189 -23.83 -6.62 37.00
CA ALA A 189 -22.74 -5.95 37.72
C ALA A 189 -22.72 -6.17 39.25
N LEU A 190 -23.73 -6.80 39.85
CA LEU A 190 -23.80 -7.00 41.31
C LEU A 190 -23.06 -8.26 41.80
N ALA A 191 -22.71 -9.20 40.92
CA ALA A 191 -21.94 -10.39 41.29
C ALA A 191 -20.41 -10.15 41.31
N ALA A 192 -19.92 -9.14 40.58
CA ALA A 192 -18.48 -8.90 40.41
C ALA A 192 -17.82 -8.20 41.63
N ALA A 193 -18.60 -7.43 42.41
CA ALA A 193 -18.08 -6.69 43.56
C ALA A 193 -17.68 -7.59 44.74
N ALA A 194 -18.32 -8.75 44.90
CA ALA A 194 -17.97 -9.72 45.95
C ALA A 194 -16.70 -10.52 45.60
N ALA A 195 -16.43 -10.75 44.31
CA ALA A 195 -15.22 -11.43 43.85
C ALA A 195 -13.96 -10.55 43.98
N LEU A 196 -14.12 -9.22 43.86
CA LEU A 196 -13.01 -8.28 43.96
C LEU A 196 -12.40 -8.21 45.36
N LEU A 197 -13.19 -8.44 46.42
CA LEU A 197 -12.69 -8.43 47.80
C LEU A 197 -11.87 -9.67 48.15
N ILE A 198 -12.13 -10.80 47.49
CA ILE A 198 -11.37 -12.05 47.64
C ILE A 198 -10.05 -11.99 46.84
N TRP A 199 -10.03 -11.22 45.75
CA TRP A 199 -8.87 -11.06 44.86
C TRP A 199 -7.74 -10.21 45.48
N VAL A 200 -8.03 -9.30 46.42
CA VAL A 200 -7.02 -8.40 47.02
C VAL A 200 -6.13 -9.10 48.07
N VAL A 201 -6.51 -10.26 48.61
CA VAL A 201 -5.83 -10.86 49.78
C VAL A 201 -4.77 -11.91 49.41
N ARG A 202 -4.62 -12.31 48.14
CA ARG A 202 -3.59 -13.28 47.73
C ARG A 202 -2.90 -12.87 46.44
N GLY A 203 -1.85 -12.07 46.56
CA GLY A 203 -0.92 -11.85 45.47
C GLY A 203 -0.15 -13.12 45.13
N VAL A 204 -0.24 -13.57 43.88
CA VAL A 204 0.79 -14.32 43.15
C VAL A 204 0.54 -14.08 41.65
N GLU A 205 1.61 -13.72 40.94
CA GLU A 205 1.69 -13.64 39.48
C GLU A 205 1.37 -15.00 38.83
N THR A 206 0.35 -15.05 37.97
CA THR A 206 0.27 -15.90 36.76
C THR A 206 -1.02 -15.56 36.03
N ASN A 207 -0.95 -15.43 34.70
CA ASN A 207 -2.10 -15.12 33.86
C ASN A 207 -2.85 -16.43 33.52
N PRO A 208 -4.03 -16.69 34.12
CA PRO A 208 -4.72 -17.98 34.01
C PRO A 208 -5.20 -18.30 32.58
N ILE A 209 -5.25 -17.28 31.70
CA ILE A 209 -5.63 -17.42 30.30
C ILE A 209 -4.52 -18.09 29.48
N ARG A 210 -3.25 -17.78 29.79
CA ARG A 210 -2.09 -18.33 29.07
C ARG A 210 -1.90 -19.82 29.39
N GLU A 211 -2.05 -20.17 30.66
CA GLU A 211 -1.97 -21.56 31.14
C GLU A 211 -3.12 -22.43 30.59
N ALA A 212 -4.30 -21.83 30.41
CA ALA A 212 -5.44 -22.49 29.77
C ALA A 212 -5.21 -22.72 28.26
N ALA A 213 -4.58 -21.77 27.56
CA ALA A 213 -4.24 -21.90 26.14
C ALA A 213 -3.15 -22.97 25.91
N GLU A 214 -2.11 -23.01 26.75
CA GLU A 214 -1.05 -24.03 26.71
C GLU A 214 -1.60 -25.45 26.97
N ARG A 215 -2.52 -25.61 27.93
CA ARG A 215 -3.17 -26.91 28.22
C ARG A 215 -4.10 -27.39 27.10
N LEU A 216 -4.61 -26.48 26.27
CA LEU A 216 -5.54 -26.79 25.18
C LEU A 216 -4.86 -26.91 23.81
N GLY A 217 -3.54 -26.75 23.74
CA GLY A 217 -2.79 -26.78 22.47
C GLY A 217 -3.26 -25.68 21.49
N LEU A 218 -3.82 -24.60 22.02
CA LEU A 218 -4.25 -23.46 21.21
C LEU A 218 -3.03 -22.56 20.96
N PRO A 219 -2.81 -22.11 19.72
CA PRO A 219 -1.72 -21.20 19.42
C PRO A 219 -1.82 -19.94 20.28
N ASP A 220 -0.68 -19.49 20.81
CA ASP A 220 -0.56 -18.32 21.68
C ASP A 220 -1.14 -17.07 20.99
N PRO A 221 -2.21 -16.44 21.52
CA PRO A 221 -2.80 -15.26 20.92
C PRO A 221 -2.01 -14.01 21.32
N GLY A 222 -0.77 -13.90 20.87
CA GLY A 222 0.01 -12.66 20.88
C GLY A 222 0.50 -12.37 19.46
N SER A 223 0.10 -11.32 18.73
CA SER A 223 -0.56 -10.06 19.08
C SER A 223 -1.51 -9.60 17.93
N THR A 224 -2.80 -9.89 18.04
CA THR A 224 -3.79 -9.48 17.01
C THR A 224 -4.22 -8.01 17.13
N ALA A 225 -3.93 -7.34 18.25
CA ALA A 225 -4.15 -5.90 18.39
C ALA A 225 -2.95 -5.12 17.80
N ALA A 226 -3.22 -4.15 16.94
CA ALA A 226 -2.21 -3.20 16.51
C ALA A 226 -1.67 -2.41 17.72
N SER A 227 -0.37 -2.16 17.75
CA SER A 227 0.32 -1.45 18.83
C SER A 227 0.26 0.07 18.67
N SER A 228 -0.12 0.57 17.48
CA SER A 228 -0.35 1.99 17.21
C SER A 228 -1.59 2.24 16.35
N PRO A 229 -2.16 3.47 16.38
CA PRO A 229 -3.23 3.86 15.46
C PRO A 229 -2.84 3.76 13.99
N GLN A 230 -1.56 4.00 13.67
CA GLN A 230 -1.01 3.92 12.32
C GLN A 230 -0.97 2.47 11.84
N GLU A 231 -0.48 1.56 12.68
CA GLU A 231 -0.51 0.13 12.40
C GLU A 231 -1.96 -0.38 12.25
N ALA A 232 -2.88 0.07 13.10
CA ALA A 232 -4.30 -0.27 12.97
C ALA A 232 -4.88 0.20 11.63
N SER A 233 -4.53 1.42 11.20
CA SER A 233 -4.95 1.98 9.91
C SER A 233 -4.40 1.14 8.74
N ILE A 234 -3.12 0.79 8.79
CA ILE A 234 -2.47 -0.04 7.76
C ILE A 234 -3.15 -1.41 7.68
N ARG A 235 -3.38 -2.09 8.80
CA ARG A 235 -4.08 -3.39 8.84
C ARG A 235 -5.46 -3.35 8.20
N ILE A 236 -6.19 -2.24 8.34
CA ILE A 236 -7.56 -2.11 7.83
C ILE A 236 -7.61 -1.69 6.37
N HIS A 237 -6.68 -0.83 5.91
CA HIS A 237 -6.80 -0.12 4.64
C HIS A 237 -5.77 -0.50 3.59
N THR A 238 -4.62 -1.01 4.01
CA THR A 238 -3.43 -1.09 3.15
C THR A 238 -2.87 -2.51 3.09
N LEU A 239 -2.85 -3.22 4.21
CA LEU A 239 -2.18 -4.51 4.39
C LEU A 239 -2.49 -5.52 3.27
N ASP A 240 -3.78 -5.80 3.05
CA ASP A 240 -4.19 -6.81 2.06
C ASP A 240 -3.72 -6.46 0.64
N ARG A 241 -3.68 -5.16 0.30
CA ARG A 241 -3.25 -4.70 -1.03
C ARG A 241 -1.74 -4.82 -1.20
N VAL A 242 -0.97 -4.40 -0.19
CA VAL A 242 0.50 -4.51 -0.18
C VAL A 242 0.93 -5.97 -0.21
N VAL A 243 0.37 -6.81 0.66
CA VAL A 243 0.70 -8.24 0.71
C VAL A 243 0.36 -8.93 -0.61
N ALA A 244 -0.78 -8.60 -1.23
CA ALA A 244 -1.13 -9.12 -2.54
C ALA A 244 -0.18 -8.64 -3.65
N ALA A 245 0.37 -7.43 -3.52
CA ALA A 245 1.32 -6.86 -4.48
C ALA A 245 2.73 -7.45 -4.37
N ILE A 246 3.13 -7.95 -3.19
CA ILE A 246 4.39 -8.68 -2.96
C ILE A 246 4.24 -10.11 -3.49
N ASP A 247 4.22 -10.25 -4.82
CA ASP A 247 3.88 -11.49 -5.51
C ASP A 247 5.10 -12.41 -5.77
N THR A 248 5.88 -12.68 -4.71
CA THR A 248 7.17 -13.39 -4.72
C THR A 248 7.23 -14.68 -5.57
N SER A 249 6.13 -15.44 -5.66
CA SER A 249 6.08 -16.71 -6.37
C SER A 249 5.75 -16.60 -7.87
N VAL A 250 5.37 -15.41 -8.34
CA VAL A 250 5.04 -15.16 -9.75
C VAL A 250 6.32 -15.33 -10.59
N PRO A 251 6.27 -16.09 -11.71
CA PRO A 251 7.47 -16.37 -12.51
C PRO A 251 8.21 -15.12 -12.99
N ALA A 252 7.51 -14.04 -13.35
CA ALA A 252 8.16 -12.78 -13.73
C ALA A 252 9.05 -12.24 -12.60
N THR A 253 8.49 -12.11 -11.39
CA THR A 253 9.19 -11.67 -10.18
C THR A 253 10.33 -12.61 -9.80
N ARG A 254 10.05 -13.92 -9.68
CA ARG A 254 11.05 -14.92 -9.28
C ARG A 254 12.20 -15.02 -10.27
N ASN A 255 11.91 -15.09 -11.57
CA ASN A 255 12.94 -15.27 -12.60
C ASN A 255 13.85 -14.04 -12.70
N ALA A 256 13.27 -12.83 -12.63
CA ALA A 256 14.07 -11.60 -12.60
C ALA A 256 15.02 -11.59 -11.39
N ALA A 257 14.50 -11.89 -10.20
CA ALA A 257 15.28 -11.91 -8.97
C ALA A 257 16.46 -12.90 -9.03
N VAL A 258 16.20 -14.15 -9.43
CA VAL A 258 17.26 -15.17 -9.49
C VAL A 258 18.28 -14.88 -10.61
N GLN A 259 17.85 -14.32 -11.76
CA GLN A 259 18.78 -13.95 -12.84
C GLN A 259 19.76 -12.86 -12.41
N ILE A 260 19.28 -11.86 -11.65
CA ILE A 260 20.13 -10.79 -11.12
C ILE A 260 21.05 -11.34 -10.02
N ALA A 261 20.51 -12.14 -9.10
CA ALA A 261 21.26 -12.71 -7.99
C ALA A 261 22.29 -13.78 -8.41
N ALA A 262 22.10 -14.46 -9.55
CA ALA A 262 22.96 -15.55 -10.03
C ALA A 262 24.43 -15.13 -10.26
N GLN A 263 24.71 -13.84 -10.42
CA GLN A 263 26.09 -13.34 -10.49
C GLN A 263 26.87 -13.53 -9.19
N ASP A 264 26.16 -13.73 -8.09
CA ASP A 264 26.70 -14.15 -6.80
C ASP A 264 26.00 -15.47 -6.38
N GLU A 265 26.42 -16.60 -6.96
CA GLU A 265 25.92 -17.95 -6.68
C GLU A 265 26.02 -18.38 -5.20
N GLY A 266 24.98 -19.04 -4.70
CA GLY A 266 24.95 -19.63 -3.35
C GLY A 266 23.72 -19.22 -2.54
N PRO A 267 23.73 -19.48 -1.22
CA PRO A 267 22.64 -19.08 -0.33
C PRO A 267 22.52 -17.55 -0.26
N PHE A 268 21.39 -17.09 0.26
CA PHE A 268 21.09 -15.67 0.46
C PHE A 268 22.24 -14.92 1.15
N ARG A 269 22.66 -13.78 0.58
CA ARG A 269 23.81 -13.01 1.08
C ARG A 269 23.81 -11.54 0.67
N VAL A 270 24.63 -10.75 1.38
CA VAL A 270 24.80 -9.30 1.19
C VAL A 270 25.07 -8.88 -0.27
N GLU A 271 25.89 -9.61 -1.02
CA GLU A 271 26.19 -9.22 -2.41
C GLU A 271 24.97 -9.39 -3.34
N GLN A 272 24.12 -10.40 -3.10
CA GLN A 272 22.88 -10.55 -3.86
C GLN A 272 21.91 -9.40 -3.57
N VAL A 273 21.82 -8.95 -2.31
CA VAL A 273 21.06 -7.75 -1.93
C VAL A 273 21.57 -6.53 -2.70
N ALA A 274 22.89 -6.32 -2.72
CA ALA A 274 23.50 -5.19 -3.43
C ALA A 274 23.20 -5.21 -4.93
N ARG A 275 23.24 -6.38 -5.58
CA ARG A 275 22.90 -6.50 -7.01
C ARG A 275 21.44 -6.25 -7.31
N VAL A 276 20.54 -6.86 -6.53
CA VAL A 276 19.09 -6.66 -6.72
C VAL A 276 18.76 -5.19 -6.56
N TRP A 277 19.24 -4.56 -5.48
CA TRP A 277 19.01 -3.16 -5.22
C TRP A 277 19.59 -2.26 -6.33
N SER A 278 20.86 -2.45 -6.69
CA SER A 278 21.50 -1.64 -7.73
C SER A 278 20.84 -1.81 -9.09
N HIS A 279 20.40 -3.02 -9.45
CA HIS A 279 19.67 -3.26 -10.68
C HIS A 279 18.35 -2.47 -10.70
N VAL A 280 17.48 -2.73 -9.73
CA VAL A 280 16.14 -2.11 -9.65
C VAL A 280 16.29 -0.59 -9.61
N ARG A 281 17.16 -0.05 -8.75
CA ARG A 281 17.42 1.39 -8.64
C ARG A 281 17.96 1.99 -9.94
N SER A 282 18.81 1.27 -10.67
CA SER A 282 19.42 1.79 -11.89
C SER A 282 18.44 1.88 -13.07
N GLU A 283 17.44 1.00 -13.09
CA GLU A 283 16.39 0.96 -14.10
C GLU A 283 15.15 1.76 -13.68
N TRP A 284 15.01 2.10 -12.38
CA TRP A 284 13.81 2.74 -11.84
C TRP A 284 13.52 4.10 -12.47
N ARG A 285 12.29 4.29 -12.92
CA ARG A 285 11.78 5.57 -13.42
C ARG A 285 10.59 6.00 -12.58
N TYR A 286 10.82 7.04 -11.79
CA TYR A 286 9.82 7.51 -10.84
C TYR A 286 8.62 8.15 -11.55
N VAL A 287 7.42 7.62 -11.29
CA VAL A 287 6.15 8.17 -11.75
C VAL A 287 5.17 8.10 -10.58
N ASN A 288 4.69 9.26 -10.13
CA ASN A 288 3.68 9.32 -9.08
C ASN A 288 2.39 8.63 -9.51
N ASP A 289 1.74 8.03 -8.53
CA ASP A 289 0.40 7.51 -8.69
C ASP A 289 -0.64 8.52 -9.17
N PRO A 290 -1.73 8.04 -9.81
CA PRO A 290 -2.86 8.87 -10.18
C PRO A 290 -3.41 9.63 -8.97
N ARG A 291 -3.44 10.97 -9.07
CA ARG A 291 -3.83 11.86 -7.96
C ARG A 291 -5.11 11.41 -7.22
N GLY A 292 -4.94 10.86 -6.03
CA GLY A 292 -6.02 10.62 -5.08
C GLY A 292 -6.33 9.19 -4.73
N ASP A 293 -5.68 8.24 -5.38
CA ASP A 293 -5.73 6.83 -5.03
C ASP A 293 -4.27 6.34 -5.00
N GLU A 294 -3.88 5.69 -3.90
CA GLU A 294 -2.61 4.94 -3.85
C GLU A 294 -2.84 3.62 -4.58
N TYR A 295 -2.03 3.31 -5.57
CA TYR A 295 -2.03 2.11 -6.39
C TYR A 295 -0.73 1.33 -6.15
N PHE A 296 -0.80 0.38 -5.24
CA PHE A 296 0.26 -0.62 -5.06
C PHE A 296 0.33 -1.53 -6.29
N ALA A 297 1.25 -1.26 -7.22
CA ALA A 297 1.51 -2.15 -8.34
C ALA A 297 2.11 -3.44 -7.83
N THR A 298 1.72 -4.56 -8.44
CA THR A 298 2.35 -5.85 -8.12
C THR A 298 3.82 -5.82 -8.54
N ALA A 299 4.70 -6.55 -7.85
CA ALA A 299 6.10 -6.59 -8.24
C ALA A 299 6.27 -7.10 -9.69
N SER A 300 5.47 -8.08 -10.12
CA SER A 300 5.48 -8.54 -11.51
C SER A 300 5.05 -7.46 -12.50
N GLU A 301 4.00 -6.69 -12.20
CA GLU A 301 3.55 -5.56 -13.01
C GLU A 301 4.65 -4.50 -13.17
N SER A 302 5.31 -4.09 -12.08
CA SER A 302 6.39 -3.10 -12.15
C SER A 302 7.59 -3.62 -12.95
N ILE A 303 7.92 -4.91 -12.83
CA ILE A 303 8.99 -5.56 -13.63
C ILE A 303 8.63 -5.59 -15.11
N GLU A 304 7.41 -6.02 -15.46
CA GLU A 304 6.93 -6.10 -16.85
C GLU A 304 6.82 -4.72 -17.50
N ASN A 305 6.51 -3.69 -16.72
CA ASN A 305 6.48 -2.29 -17.16
C ASN A 305 7.88 -1.62 -17.20
N GLY A 306 8.95 -2.37 -16.93
CA GLY A 306 10.32 -1.89 -16.98
C GLY A 306 10.66 -0.94 -15.84
N TYR A 307 10.35 -1.36 -14.61
CA TYR A 307 10.71 -0.69 -13.36
C TYR A 307 10.22 0.75 -13.27
N VAL A 308 8.89 0.93 -13.40
CA VAL A 308 8.24 2.25 -13.34
C VAL A 308 7.20 2.24 -12.22
N GLY A 309 7.19 3.30 -11.42
CA GLY A 309 6.30 3.46 -10.28
C GLY A 309 6.81 4.54 -9.33
N ASP A 310 6.20 4.69 -8.17
CA ASP A 310 6.65 5.56 -7.09
C ASP A 310 7.29 4.76 -5.94
N CYS A 311 7.21 5.26 -4.70
CA CYS A 311 8.04 4.78 -3.59
C CYS A 311 7.61 3.40 -3.07
N ASP A 312 6.31 3.13 -2.98
CA ASP A 312 5.79 1.85 -2.52
C ASP A 312 5.97 0.77 -3.59
N ASP A 313 5.76 1.08 -4.87
CA ASP A 313 6.06 0.17 -5.98
C ASP A 313 7.54 -0.29 -5.95
N PHE A 314 8.46 0.66 -5.74
CA PHE A 314 9.89 0.36 -5.61
C PHE A 314 10.16 -0.59 -4.44
N ALA A 315 9.57 -0.28 -3.28
CA ALA A 315 9.70 -1.09 -2.07
C ALA A 315 9.11 -2.50 -2.27
N ILE A 316 7.94 -2.61 -2.90
CA ILE A 316 7.25 -3.87 -3.21
C ILE A 316 8.13 -4.76 -4.09
N VAL A 317 8.71 -4.21 -5.17
CA VAL A 317 9.62 -4.95 -6.05
C VAL A 317 10.82 -5.49 -5.29
N LEU A 318 11.48 -4.65 -4.48
CA LEU A 318 12.64 -5.09 -3.70
C LEU A 318 12.28 -6.19 -2.69
N VAL A 319 11.20 -6.00 -1.92
CA VAL A 319 10.75 -7.00 -0.94
C VAL A 319 10.43 -8.32 -1.63
N ALA A 320 9.67 -8.29 -2.74
CA ALA A 320 9.28 -9.49 -3.45
C ALA A 320 10.49 -10.23 -4.05
N MET A 321 11.44 -9.51 -4.65
CA MET A 321 12.64 -10.10 -5.24
C MET A 321 13.58 -10.68 -4.19
N LEU A 322 13.78 -10.00 -3.06
CA LEU A 322 14.65 -10.47 -1.98
C LEU A 322 14.06 -11.71 -1.30
N GLN A 323 12.74 -11.74 -1.08
CA GLN A 323 12.01 -12.93 -0.63
C GLN A 323 12.15 -14.09 -1.63
N ALA A 324 12.11 -13.81 -2.94
CA ALA A 324 12.19 -14.86 -3.97
C ALA A 324 13.54 -15.60 -3.98
N ILE A 325 14.62 -14.94 -3.55
CA ILE A 325 15.97 -15.49 -3.44
C ILE A 325 16.30 -15.99 -2.02
N GLY A 326 15.32 -16.01 -1.12
CA GLY A 326 15.44 -16.59 0.22
C GLY A 326 15.88 -15.62 1.32
N GLY A 327 15.82 -14.31 1.08
CA GLY A 327 16.02 -13.29 2.10
C GLY A 327 14.73 -12.97 2.86
N ASP A 328 14.84 -12.54 4.11
CA ASP A 328 13.70 -12.00 4.83
C ASP A 328 13.67 -10.46 4.68
N ALA A 329 12.68 -9.96 3.97
CA ALA A 329 12.49 -8.55 3.66
C ALA A 329 11.09 -8.08 4.05
N ARG A 330 10.99 -6.80 4.41
CA ARG A 330 9.75 -6.14 4.83
C ARG A 330 9.60 -4.78 4.15
N LEU A 331 8.36 -4.37 3.91
CA LEU A 331 8.05 -3.02 3.46
C LEU A 331 7.82 -2.15 4.69
N VAL A 332 8.37 -0.95 4.71
CA VAL A 332 8.13 0.04 5.76
C VAL A 332 7.34 1.20 5.18
N MET A 333 6.19 1.49 5.77
CA MET A 333 5.45 2.72 5.53
C MET A 333 5.74 3.70 6.65
N MET A 334 5.96 4.97 6.30
CA MET A 334 6.24 6.02 7.26
C MET A 334 5.59 7.35 6.87
N ASP A 335 5.56 8.29 7.80
CA ASP A 335 5.28 9.70 7.51
C ASP A 335 6.39 10.54 8.14
N GLY A 336 6.86 11.52 7.39
CA GLY A 336 7.93 12.42 7.79
C GLY A 336 7.57 13.88 7.58
N PRO A 337 8.52 14.81 7.76
CA PRO A 337 8.31 16.23 7.47
C PRO A 337 7.91 16.52 6.00
N GLN A 338 8.26 15.63 5.08
CA GLN A 338 7.97 15.76 3.64
C GLN A 338 6.68 15.04 3.21
N GLY A 339 6.02 14.34 4.14
CA GLY A 339 4.84 13.53 3.88
C GLY A 339 5.11 12.03 3.98
N GLY A 340 4.17 11.25 3.48
CA GLY A 340 4.24 9.80 3.47
C GLY A 340 5.32 9.29 2.53
N HIS A 341 5.98 8.22 2.94
CA HIS A 341 7.01 7.53 2.15
C HIS A 341 6.95 6.02 2.42
N ALA A 342 7.45 5.23 1.48
CA ALA A 342 7.59 3.80 1.61
C ALA A 342 8.98 3.35 1.13
N TYR A 343 9.57 2.43 1.87
CA TYR A 343 10.88 1.85 1.54
C TYR A 343 10.95 0.39 1.98
N ALA A 344 11.96 -0.33 1.47
CA ALA A 344 12.20 -1.72 1.87
C ALA A 344 13.30 -1.80 2.94
N GLU A 345 13.20 -2.80 3.81
CA GLU A 345 14.30 -3.26 4.64
C GLU A 345 14.51 -4.75 4.43
N VAL A 346 15.75 -5.20 4.60
CA VAL A 346 16.11 -6.62 4.51
C VAL A 346 16.91 -7.05 5.72
N CYS A 347 16.55 -8.21 6.25
CA CYS A 347 17.25 -8.83 7.34
C CYS A 347 18.55 -9.48 6.85
N LEU A 348 19.65 -9.13 7.51
CA LEU A 348 20.95 -9.76 7.34
C LEU A 348 21.38 -10.37 8.68
N PRO A 349 21.72 -11.67 8.71
CA PRO A 349 22.10 -12.36 9.94
C PRO A 349 23.49 -11.97 10.44
N GLU A 350 24.32 -11.34 9.61
CA GLU A 350 25.64 -10.85 10.01
C GLU A 350 25.57 -9.54 10.79
N ASP A 351 26.63 -9.24 11.55
CA ASP A 351 26.78 -7.96 12.24
C ASP A 351 27.00 -6.79 11.25
N SER A 352 26.75 -5.57 11.73
CA SER A 352 26.80 -4.37 10.90
C SER A 352 28.16 -4.05 10.30
N ASP A 353 29.26 -4.37 11.00
CA ASP A 353 30.62 -4.14 10.47
C ASP A 353 30.89 -5.11 9.31
N THR A 354 30.51 -6.37 9.46
CA THR A 354 30.58 -7.38 8.40
C THR A 354 29.74 -6.98 7.19
N VAL A 355 28.49 -6.53 7.39
CA VAL A 355 27.61 -6.07 6.30
C VAL A 355 28.25 -4.88 5.57
N ARG A 356 28.70 -3.86 6.30
CA ARG A 356 29.40 -2.70 5.73
C ARG A 356 30.60 -3.12 4.88
N ASP A 357 31.44 -4.00 5.39
CA ASP A 357 32.68 -4.40 4.72
C ASP A 357 32.42 -5.25 3.47
N ARG A 358 31.35 -6.07 3.47
CA ARG A 358 30.88 -6.80 2.28
C ARG A 358 30.35 -5.84 1.22
N LEU A 359 29.48 -4.90 1.58
CA LEU A 359 28.99 -3.87 0.65
C LEU A 359 30.16 -3.03 0.09
N SER A 360 31.08 -2.62 0.96
CA SER A 360 32.27 -1.86 0.57
C SER A 360 33.15 -2.63 -0.42
N ARG A 361 33.35 -3.95 -0.22
CA ARG A 361 34.06 -4.81 -1.17
C ARG A 361 33.29 -4.98 -2.48
N HIS A 362 31.97 -5.17 -2.40
CA HIS A 362 31.10 -5.34 -3.56
C HIS A 362 31.20 -4.12 -4.49
N TYR A 363 30.93 -2.92 -3.98
CA TYR A 363 30.91 -1.70 -4.79
C TYR A 363 32.31 -1.23 -5.26
N ARG A 364 33.39 -1.68 -4.64
CA ARG A 364 34.75 -1.50 -5.18
C ARG A 364 35.00 -2.34 -6.43
N ARG A 365 34.46 -3.56 -6.47
CA ARG A 365 34.66 -4.54 -7.55
C ARG A 365 33.62 -4.42 -8.66
N ASN A 366 32.40 -4.05 -8.30
CA ASN A 366 31.24 -3.90 -9.17
C ASN A 366 30.72 -2.46 -9.01
N PRO A 367 31.29 -1.47 -9.72
CA PRO A 367 30.79 -0.11 -9.70
C PRO A 367 29.33 -0.08 -10.15
N ASP A 368 28.51 0.70 -9.47
CA ASP A 368 27.13 0.91 -9.88
C ASP A 368 27.11 1.69 -11.20
N ARG A 369 26.16 1.36 -12.09
CA ARG A 369 26.09 1.97 -13.43
C ARG A 369 25.85 3.48 -13.37
N ASN A 370 25.00 3.93 -12.46
CA ASN A 370 24.56 5.32 -12.38
C ASN A 370 25.37 6.11 -11.35
N LEU A 371 25.88 5.43 -10.32
CA LEU A 371 26.60 6.06 -9.22
C LEU A 371 28.12 5.89 -9.33
N GLY A 372 28.59 5.06 -10.24
CA GLY A 372 30.01 4.75 -10.40
C GLY A 372 30.58 4.01 -9.19
N ARG A 373 31.86 4.27 -8.90
CA ARG A 373 32.55 3.63 -7.78
C ARG A 373 32.09 4.25 -6.46
N GLN A 374 31.41 3.45 -5.64
CA GLN A 374 30.93 3.87 -4.33
C GLN A 374 31.90 3.43 -3.21
N ARG A 375 32.04 4.28 -2.18
CA ARG A 375 32.76 3.94 -0.95
C ARG A 375 31.75 3.85 0.18
N VAL A 376 31.45 2.62 0.60
CA VAL A 376 30.60 2.36 1.77
C VAL A 376 31.47 2.48 3.03
N SER A 377 31.34 3.59 3.76
CA SER A 377 32.05 3.85 5.03
C SER A 377 31.18 3.65 6.26
N ALA A 378 29.86 3.70 6.10
CA ALA A 378 28.87 3.48 7.14
C ALA A 378 27.61 2.90 6.50
N ILE A 379 26.78 2.25 7.31
CA ILE A 379 25.46 1.77 6.93
C ILE A 379 24.44 2.20 8.00
N HIS A 380 23.19 2.39 7.58
CA HIS A 380 22.06 2.61 8.46
C HIS A 380 21.14 1.40 8.40
N PHE A 381 20.70 0.99 9.58
CA PHE A 381 19.87 -0.18 9.77
C PHE A 381 19.09 -0.05 11.07
N ARG A 382 18.06 -0.87 11.24
CA ARG A 382 17.42 -1.08 12.54
C ARG A 382 17.91 -2.38 13.17
N PRO A 383 18.27 -2.38 14.45
CA PRO A 383 18.49 -3.62 15.17
C PRO A 383 17.14 -4.29 15.47
N GLY A 384 17.09 -5.61 15.36
CA GLY A 384 15.98 -6.45 15.79
C GLY A 384 16.45 -7.57 16.70
N HIS A 385 15.53 -8.17 17.45
CA HIS A 385 15.85 -9.28 18.35
C HIS A 385 16.27 -10.55 17.57
N GLU A 386 15.53 -10.89 16.52
CA GLU A 386 15.81 -12.06 15.67
C GLU A 386 16.69 -11.72 14.46
N CYS A 387 16.83 -10.44 14.16
CA CYS A 387 17.57 -9.94 13.01
C CYS A 387 18.55 -8.84 13.43
N PRO A 388 19.87 -9.10 13.41
CA PRO A 388 20.87 -8.10 13.81
C PRO A 388 20.82 -6.82 12.97
N VAL A 389 20.59 -6.96 11.67
CA VAL A 389 20.64 -5.85 10.71
C VAL A 389 19.42 -5.88 9.80
N TRP A 390 18.44 -5.02 10.07
CA TRP A 390 17.44 -4.60 9.08
C TRP A 390 18.01 -3.47 8.25
N LEU A 391 18.69 -3.81 7.17
CA LEU A 391 19.40 -2.85 6.31
C LEU A 391 18.39 -1.98 5.54
N ASN A 392 18.56 -0.65 5.60
CA ASN A 392 17.75 0.29 4.83
C ASN A 392 18.00 0.15 3.32
N LEU A 393 16.96 -0.06 2.53
CA LEU A 393 17.02 -0.18 1.08
C LEU A 393 16.28 0.94 0.34
N ASP A 394 16.05 2.08 0.98
CA ASP A 394 15.45 3.25 0.36
C ASP A 394 16.14 3.63 -0.97
N TRP A 395 15.33 3.94 -1.99
CA TRP A 395 15.79 4.30 -3.33
C TRP A 395 16.57 5.63 -3.35
N ASN A 396 16.27 6.52 -2.38
CA ASN A 396 16.94 7.80 -2.22
C ASN A 396 18.40 7.66 -1.73
N ALA A 397 18.81 6.46 -1.29
CA ALA A 397 20.17 6.19 -0.86
C ALA A 397 21.17 6.11 -2.04
N GLY A 398 22.46 6.31 -1.77
CA GLY A 398 23.53 6.07 -2.77
C GLY A 398 23.96 4.60 -2.88
N VAL A 399 23.70 3.79 -1.86
CA VAL A 399 23.94 2.35 -1.79
C VAL A 399 22.98 1.76 -0.75
N PRO A 400 22.75 0.44 -0.70
CA PRO A 400 22.10 -0.20 0.44
C PRO A 400 22.74 0.24 1.77
N GLY A 401 21.91 0.53 2.76
CA GLY A 401 22.34 1.10 4.05
C GLY A 401 22.51 2.63 4.04
N GLY A 402 21.91 3.34 3.09
CA GLY A 402 21.85 4.81 3.15
C GLY A 402 21.03 5.31 4.34
N ALA A 403 21.17 6.61 4.64
CA ALA A 403 20.44 7.22 5.75
C ALA A 403 18.92 7.08 5.59
N TYR A 404 18.24 6.90 6.72
CA TYR A 404 16.79 6.99 6.76
C TYR A 404 16.35 8.44 6.57
N GLU A 405 15.20 8.62 5.94
CA GLU A 405 14.50 9.89 6.01
C GLU A 405 13.99 10.15 7.44
N PRO A 406 13.83 11.42 7.86
CA PRO A 406 13.27 11.72 9.17
C PRO A 406 11.83 11.22 9.30
N GLU A 407 11.60 10.35 10.28
CA GLU A 407 10.30 9.72 10.51
C GLU A 407 9.58 10.32 11.72
N GLN A 408 8.28 10.52 11.60
CA GLN A 408 7.39 10.77 12.73
C GLN A 408 6.80 9.46 13.26
N TRP A 409 6.53 8.51 12.37
CA TRP A 409 6.13 7.15 12.67
C TRP A 409 6.56 6.22 11.54
N ALA A 410 6.77 4.95 11.84
CA ALA A 410 7.04 3.91 10.86
C ALA A 410 6.34 2.60 11.24
N VAL A 411 5.84 1.87 10.25
CA VAL A 411 5.21 0.55 10.42
C VAL A 411 5.76 -0.39 9.36
N ALA A 412 6.32 -1.52 9.81
CA ALA A 412 6.70 -2.62 8.94
C ALA A 412 5.50 -3.49 8.57
N ILE A 413 5.48 -3.93 7.32
CA ILE A 413 4.56 -4.90 6.73
C ILE A 413 5.40 -6.06 6.21
N TYR A 414 5.15 -7.25 6.73
CA TYR A 414 5.82 -8.48 6.32
C TYR A 414 4.99 -9.19 5.24
N PRO A 415 5.62 -9.94 4.31
CA PRO A 415 4.92 -10.67 3.25
C PRO A 415 3.94 -11.73 3.76
N ASP A 416 4.11 -12.21 5.00
CA ASP A 416 3.19 -13.15 5.66
C ASP A 416 1.94 -12.46 6.28
N GLY A 417 1.82 -11.13 6.11
CA GLY A 417 0.72 -10.32 6.63
C GLY A 417 0.92 -9.84 8.07
N ARG A 418 2.04 -10.16 8.74
CA ARG A 418 2.36 -9.53 10.01
C ARG A 418 2.66 -8.05 9.81
N THR A 419 2.39 -7.26 10.84
CA THR A 419 2.81 -5.85 10.91
C THR A 419 3.46 -5.55 12.25
N GLU A 420 4.31 -4.53 12.28
CA GLU A 420 5.03 -4.12 13.48
C GLU A 420 5.18 -2.59 13.49
N THR A 421 4.80 -1.93 14.58
CA THR A 421 5.12 -0.51 14.77
C THR A 421 6.60 -0.38 15.10
N LEU A 422 7.33 0.40 14.30
CA LEU A 422 8.76 0.64 14.48
C LEU A 422 8.97 1.96 15.22
N ALA A 423 10.02 2.02 16.05
CA ALA A 423 10.52 3.29 16.56
C ALA A 423 11.03 4.14 15.39
N PRO A 424 10.81 5.47 15.33
CA PRO A 424 11.35 6.30 14.26
C PRO A 424 12.88 6.19 14.14
N ALA A 425 13.37 6.04 12.91
CA ALA A 425 14.80 6.03 12.63
C ALA A 425 15.42 7.39 12.99
N GLY A 426 16.58 7.38 13.66
CA GLY A 426 17.31 8.61 13.99
C GLY A 426 17.01 9.25 15.35
N SER A 427 16.36 8.54 16.28
CA SER A 427 16.28 8.96 17.70
C SER A 427 17.59 8.79 18.50
N ALA A 428 18.66 8.27 17.88
CA ALA A 428 20.03 8.38 18.38
C ALA A 428 21.04 8.30 17.22
N PRO A 429 22.15 9.07 17.25
CA PRO A 429 23.32 8.75 16.45
C PRO A 429 23.91 7.43 16.96
N MET A 430 23.93 6.39 16.13
CA MET A 430 24.69 5.18 16.39
C MET A 430 26.17 5.46 16.09
N GLU A 431 26.80 6.24 16.97
CA GLU A 431 28.24 6.44 16.98
C GLU A 431 28.83 5.72 18.20
N GLN A 432 29.60 4.66 17.90
CA GLN A 432 30.59 4.01 18.76
C GLN A 432 30.09 3.28 20.02
N ALA A 433 29.72 2.00 19.85
CA ALA A 433 29.80 0.99 20.91
C ALA A 433 30.70 -0.18 20.48
N SER A 434 31.96 0.13 20.15
CA SER A 434 33.04 -0.89 20.09
C SER A 434 34.42 -0.22 20.16
N ARG A 435 34.70 0.49 21.25
CA ARG A 435 36.07 0.69 21.73
C ARG A 435 36.18 0.13 23.14
N GLY A 436 37.06 -0.86 23.24
CA GLY A 436 37.24 -1.80 24.35
C GLY A 436 37.24 -1.21 25.76
N GLU A 437 36.59 -1.94 26.65
CA GLU A 437 37.09 -2.18 28.00
C GLU A 437 37.77 -3.55 28.03
N ALA A 438 39.02 -3.56 27.56
CA ALA A 438 40.01 -4.55 27.92
C ALA A 438 41.16 -3.81 28.63
N ALA A 439 40.95 -3.49 29.91
CA ALA A 439 41.93 -3.11 30.94
C ALA A 439 41.08 -2.73 32.18
N SER A 440 41.21 -3.28 33.38
CA SER A 440 42.29 -3.99 34.04
C SER A 440 41.70 -4.86 35.15
N ALA A 441 41.91 -6.17 35.11
CA ALA A 441 41.89 -6.99 36.31
C ALA A 441 43.34 -7.41 36.60
N MET A 442 44.14 -6.45 37.10
CA MET A 442 45.40 -6.80 37.76
C MET A 442 45.06 -7.34 39.15
N VAL A 443 45.34 -8.62 39.32
CA VAL A 443 45.41 -9.33 40.60
C VAL A 443 46.40 -8.59 41.51
N ALA A 444 45.89 -8.01 42.59
CA ALA A 444 46.71 -7.62 43.73
C ALA A 444 46.63 -8.73 44.78
N ALA A 445 47.74 -9.45 44.97
CA ALA A 445 47.96 -10.31 46.12
C ALA A 445 48.10 -9.46 47.39
N PRO A 446 47.72 -9.97 48.59
CA PRO A 446 47.93 -9.25 49.84
C PRO A 446 49.38 -9.38 50.31
N PRO A 447 49.95 -8.37 50.99
CA PRO A 447 51.28 -8.49 51.60
C PRO A 447 51.20 -9.17 52.98
N GLU A 448 52.24 -9.93 53.29
CA GLU A 448 52.69 -10.22 54.67
C GLU A 448 53.36 -8.99 55.30
#